data_AF-A0AAN6RNU9-F1
#
_entry.id   AF-A0AAN6RNU9-F1
#
_cell.length_a   1.000
_cell.length_b   1.000
_cell.length_c   1.000
_cell.angle_alpha   90.00
_cell.angle_beta   90.00
_cell.angle_gamma   90.00
#
_symmetry.space_group_name_H-M   'P 1'
#
loop_
_entity.id
_entity.type
_entity.pdbx_description
1 polymer ?
#
loop_
_entity_poly.entity_id
_entity_poly.type
_entity_poly.pdbx_seq_one_letter_code
_entity_poly.pdbx_strand_id
1 'polypeptide(L)'
;MNFARPENCPVCAEFVASLFQSAQARHDHDPGESWLPGIWATTRCLRAALPPGYVPVPTDPQLVELYLRLRFGADRQLVAVNVTSPILETCLPDVCRALGWQGNGDLSGIGVFTSFTIEAVLATLYLVALGAPELGRSKGWWPMGRSRRVAVLDRLHGAFAATLPGFRSAAAFFCSALTVAALAVVIEANRHPDETTSYEVLTATLVCVISVFPVVLLNALECHERPPIFHRGIMMVLLALAFIQVNMSENVRPEQAVLDSGGMADSFMVYCPVSQGPIFQAVTATYVLYLVGGFAALVFDFSYKKRGLDRYAWAVRLKTHWRLVAAVPCMLVMWVYFGLYQHVRADVLDRAGPTNRDNQWTFGQFVAVLAWVPVVTEFGYRLKCKP
;
A
#
# COMPACT_ATOMS: atom_id res chain seq x y z
N MET A 1 -32.66 -25.17 13.70
CA MET A 1 -31.22 -25.05 14.02
C MET A 1 -30.93 -23.57 14.19
N ASN A 2 -30.08 -23.18 15.14
CA ASN A 2 -29.68 -21.78 15.30
C ASN A 2 -28.18 -21.66 15.01
N PHE A 3 -27.86 -21.26 13.77
CA PHE A 3 -26.50 -21.14 13.27
C PHE A 3 -25.79 -19.88 13.75
N ALA A 4 -26.55 -18.85 14.13
CA ALA A 4 -26.06 -17.51 14.45
C ALA A 4 -25.83 -17.28 15.95
N ARG A 5 -25.52 -18.34 16.72
CA ARG A 5 -25.13 -18.15 18.12
C ARG A 5 -23.66 -17.75 18.20
N PRO A 6 -23.28 -16.73 18.99
CA PRO A 6 -21.89 -16.30 19.13
C PRO A 6 -20.92 -17.44 19.49
N GLU A 7 -21.37 -18.38 20.34
CA GLU A 7 -20.62 -19.58 20.74
C GLU A 7 -20.29 -20.54 19.58
N ASN A 8 -21.08 -20.50 18.50
CA ASN A 8 -20.93 -21.36 17.34
C ASN A 8 -20.16 -20.68 16.19
N CYS A 9 -19.89 -19.37 16.29
CA CYS A 9 -19.33 -18.59 15.19
C CYS A 9 -18.01 -19.15 14.65
N PRO A 10 -17.01 -19.55 15.45
CA PRO A 10 -15.75 -20.07 14.90
C PRO A 10 -15.95 -21.31 14.03
N VAL A 11 -16.79 -22.25 14.48
CA VAL A 11 -17.04 -23.52 13.80
C VAL A 11 -17.88 -23.31 12.54
N CYS A 12 -18.90 -22.46 12.61
CA CYS A 12 -19.76 -22.17 11.47
C CYS A 12 -19.10 -21.22 10.46
N ALA A 13 -18.15 -20.40 10.88
CA ALA A 13 -17.31 -19.61 10.00
C ALA A 13 -16.42 -20.49 9.12
N GLU A 14 -15.76 -21.51 9.67
CA GLU A 14 -14.99 -22.50 8.89
C GLU A 14 -15.86 -23.18 7.82
N PHE A 15 -17.09 -23.53 8.18
CA PHE A 15 -18.04 -24.09 7.23
C PHE A 15 -18.34 -23.12 6.08
N VAL A 16 -18.72 -21.87 6.39
CA VAL A 16 -19.03 -20.86 5.36
C VAL A 16 -17.81 -20.53 4.50
N ALA A 17 -16.63 -20.37 5.09
CA ALA A 17 -15.39 -20.15 4.36
C ALA A 17 -15.08 -21.31 3.41
N SER A 18 -15.23 -22.56 3.88
CA SER A 18 -15.01 -23.74 3.04
C SER A 18 -16.04 -23.85 1.89
N LEU A 19 -17.28 -23.36 2.10
CA LEU A 19 -18.27 -23.29 1.03
C LEU A 19 -17.80 -22.34 -0.07
N PHE A 20 -17.36 -21.14 0.30
CA PHE A 20 -16.90 -20.13 -0.65
C PHE A 20 -15.63 -20.57 -1.39
N GLN A 21 -14.62 -21.07 -0.67
CA GLN A 21 -13.40 -21.61 -1.28
C GLN A 21 -13.72 -22.79 -2.23
N SER A 22 -14.62 -23.69 -1.85
CA SER A 22 -15.04 -24.80 -2.73
C SER A 22 -15.80 -24.36 -3.97
N ALA A 23 -16.43 -23.18 -3.92
CA ALA A 23 -17.14 -22.61 -5.05
C ALA A 23 -16.17 -21.90 -6.00
N GLN A 24 -15.15 -21.22 -5.45
CA GLN A 24 -14.07 -20.58 -6.19
C GLN A 24 -13.21 -21.63 -6.91
N ALA A 25 -12.74 -22.67 -6.22
CA ALA A 25 -11.93 -23.72 -6.82
C ALA A 25 -12.61 -24.38 -8.05
N ARG A 26 -13.95 -24.51 -8.05
CA ARG A 26 -14.70 -25.12 -9.18
C ARG A 26 -14.58 -24.31 -10.45
N HIS A 27 -14.52 -23.00 -10.28
CA HIS A 27 -14.33 -22.06 -11.36
C HIS A 27 -12.94 -22.23 -11.96
N ASP A 28 -11.92 -22.42 -11.12
CA ASP A 28 -10.51 -22.45 -11.54
C ASP A 28 -10.07 -23.78 -12.18
N HIS A 29 -11.00 -24.73 -12.37
CA HIS A 29 -10.76 -26.00 -13.06
C HIS A 29 -9.53 -26.76 -12.55
N ASP A 30 -9.25 -26.76 -11.24
CA ASP A 30 -8.25 -27.66 -10.67
C ASP A 30 -8.89 -29.04 -10.40
N PRO A 31 -8.70 -30.05 -11.27
CA PRO A 31 -9.34 -31.35 -11.12
C PRO A 31 -8.79 -32.16 -9.94
N GLY A 32 -7.72 -31.69 -9.27
CA GLY A 32 -6.99 -32.41 -8.22
C GLY A 32 -7.50 -32.18 -6.80
N GLU A 33 -8.20 -31.08 -6.52
CA GLU A 33 -8.68 -30.77 -5.16
C GLU A 33 -10.11 -31.28 -4.91
N SER A 34 -10.31 -31.93 -3.77
CA SER A 34 -11.59 -32.50 -3.40
C SER A 34 -12.66 -31.41 -3.21
N TRP A 35 -13.59 -31.33 -4.16
CA TRP A 35 -14.71 -30.37 -4.30
C TRP A 35 -15.71 -30.24 -3.14
N LEU A 36 -15.52 -31.02 -2.08
CA LEU A 36 -16.40 -31.01 -0.93
C LEU A 36 -15.85 -29.99 0.05
N PRO A 37 -16.64 -28.96 0.44
CA PRO A 37 -16.31 -28.15 1.61
C PRO A 37 -15.97 -29.12 2.73
N GLY A 38 -14.92 -28.83 3.50
CA GLY A 38 -14.37 -29.77 4.46
C GLY A 38 -15.52 -30.48 5.19
N ILE A 39 -15.72 -31.77 4.89
CA ILE A 39 -16.90 -32.53 5.37
C ILE A 39 -17.00 -32.37 6.89
N TRP A 40 -15.83 -32.35 7.53
CA TRP A 40 -15.63 -32.04 8.94
C TRP A 40 -16.15 -30.67 9.39
N ALA A 41 -15.89 -29.59 8.65
CA ALA A 41 -16.41 -28.25 8.97
C ALA A 41 -17.94 -28.22 8.88
N THR A 42 -18.49 -28.88 7.84
CA THR A 42 -19.94 -28.99 7.63
C THR A 42 -20.63 -29.72 8.78
N THR A 43 -20.16 -30.93 9.14
CA THR A 43 -20.78 -31.72 10.21
C THR A 43 -20.62 -31.06 11.57
N ARG A 44 -19.48 -30.41 11.84
CA ARG A 44 -19.27 -29.64 13.08
C ARG A 44 -20.22 -28.46 13.20
N CYS A 45 -20.38 -27.65 12.16
CA CYS A 45 -21.31 -26.50 12.21
C CYS A 45 -22.77 -26.97 12.37
N LEU A 46 -23.21 -27.97 11.59
CA LEU A 46 -24.57 -28.51 11.72
C LEU A 46 -24.84 -29.07 13.13
N ARG A 47 -23.87 -29.78 13.70
CA ARG A 47 -23.95 -30.31 15.06
C ARG A 47 -24.03 -29.18 16.10
N ALA A 48 -23.20 -28.15 15.96
CA ALA A 48 -23.21 -26.98 16.84
C ALA A 48 -24.53 -26.20 16.79
N ALA A 49 -25.19 -26.18 15.62
CA ALA A 49 -26.46 -25.50 15.42
C ALA A 49 -27.70 -26.28 15.91
N LEU A 50 -27.54 -27.52 16.37
CA LEU A 50 -28.63 -28.30 16.95
C LEU A 50 -29.12 -27.67 18.27
N PRO A 51 -30.43 -27.76 18.59
CA PRO A 51 -30.92 -27.37 19.90
C PRO A 51 -30.20 -28.13 21.02
N PRO A 52 -29.90 -27.49 22.16
CA PRO A 52 -29.32 -28.18 23.30
C PRO A 52 -30.27 -29.31 23.75
N GLY A 53 -29.72 -30.52 23.94
CA GLY A 53 -30.51 -31.69 24.34
C GLY A 53 -31.22 -32.43 23.19
N TYR A 54 -30.84 -32.20 21.94
CA TYR A 54 -31.40 -32.95 20.80
C TYR A 54 -31.02 -34.44 20.86
N VAL A 55 -32.03 -35.32 20.94
CA VAL A 55 -31.86 -36.79 21.03
C VAL A 55 -32.80 -37.47 20.02
N PRO A 56 -32.33 -38.49 19.26
CA PRO A 56 -30.96 -39.00 19.23
C PRO A 56 -29.99 -38.01 18.58
N VAL A 57 -28.74 -37.99 19.06
CA VAL A 57 -27.68 -37.17 18.47
C VAL A 57 -27.40 -37.68 17.05
N PRO A 58 -27.51 -36.85 16.00
CA PRO A 58 -27.27 -37.30 14.64
C PRO A 58 -25.83 -37.76 14.43
N THR A 59 -25.66 -38.86 13.70
CA THR A 59 -24.35 -39.35 13.26
C THR A 59 -23.78 -38.45 12.15
N ASP A 60 -22.47 -38.45 11.95
CA ASP A 60 -21.84 -37.66 10.86
C ASP A 60 -22.45 -37.97 9.48
N PRO A 61 -22.69 -39.24 9.08
CA PRO A 61 -23.36 -39.54 7.82
C PRO A 61 -24.77 -38.93 7.71
N GLN A 62 -25.54 -38.90 8.80
CA GLN A 62 -26.87 -38.27 8.81
C GLN A 62 -26.79 -36.75 8.63
N LEU A 63 -25.79 -36.09 9.21
CA LEU A 63 -25.56 -34.66 9.02
C LEU A 63 -25.08 -34.35 7.59
N VAL A 64 -24.22 -35.19 7.01
CA VAL A 64 -23.80 -35.08 5.61
C VAL A 64 -24.98 -35.28 4.68
N GLU A 65 -25.82 -36.29 4.92
CA GLU A 65 -27.02 -36.52 4.13
C GLU A 65 -27.98 -35.32 4.20
N LEU A 66 -28.21 -34.77 5.40
CA LEU A 66 -28.99 -33.55 5.58
C LEU A 66 -28.40 -32.39 4.77
N TYR A 67 -27.10 -32.17 4.85
CA TYR A 67 -26.42 -31.13 4.08
C TYR A 67 -26.57 -31.33 2.57
N LEU A 68 -26.38 -32.55 2.07
CA LEU A 68 -26.51 -32.86 0.65
C LEU A 68 -27.96 -32.66 0.18
N ARG A 69 -28.95 -33.05 0.99
CA ARG A 69 -30.37 -32.77 0.69
C ARG A 69 -30.65 -31.27 0.63
N LEU A 70 -30.11 -30.50 1.57
CA LEU A 70 -30.26 -29.04 1.59
C LEU A 70 -29.57 -28.38 0.39
N ARG A 71 -28.35 -28.82 0.01
CA ARG A 71 -27.57 -28.24 -1.10
C ARG A 71 -28.07 -28.64 -2.49
N PHE A 72 -28.50 -29.88 -2.66
CA PHE A 72 -28.84 -30.44 -3.97
C PHE A 72 -30.34 -30.68 -4.20
N GLY A 73 -31.16 -30.56 -3.15
CA GLY A 73 -32.62 -30.67 -3.25
C GLY A 73 -33.31 -29.43 -3.85
N ALA A 74 -34.65 -29.48 -3.88
CA ALA A 74 -35.49 -28.36 -4.34
C ALA A 74 -35.32 -27.07 -3.50
N ASP A 75 -34.75 -27.20 -2.29
CA ASP A 75 -34.61 -26.14 -1.29
C ASP A 75 -33.28 -25.39 -1.37
N ARG A 76 -32.65 -25.27 -2.54
CA ARG A 76 -31.35 -24.56 -2.69
C ARG A 76 -31.34 -23.15 -2.11
N GLN A 77 -32.42 -22.39 -2.30
CA GLN A 77 -32.56 -21.04 -1.72
C GLN A 77 -32.57 -21.07 -0.19
N LEU A 78 -33.02 -22.18 0.42
CA LEU A 78 -33.08 -22.34 1.87
C LEU A 78 -31.67 -22.37 2.49
N VAL A 79 -30.67 -22.94 1.82
CA VAL A 79 -29.28 -22.93 2.33
C VAL A 79 -28.71 -21.52 2.30
N ALA A 80 -28.84 -20.84 1.16
CA ALA A 80 -28.31 -19.49 0.98
C ALA A 80 -28.93 -18.50 1.99
N VAL A 81 -30.24 -18.58 2.19
CA VAL A 81 -30.99 -17.62 3.02
C VAL A 81 -31.03 -18.03 4.49
N ASN A 82 -31.29 -19.30 4.83
CA ASN A 82 -31.52 -19.69 6.23
C ASN A 82 -30.27 -20.21 6.95
N VAL A 83 -29.21 -20.54 6.22
CA VAL A 83 -27.95 -21.02 6.83
C VAL A 83 -26.86 -19.97 6.71
N THR A 84 -26.52 -19.54 5.48
CA THR A 84 -25.38 -18.64 5.28
C THR A 84 -25.64 -17.19 5.70
N SER A 85 -26.79 -16.58 5.37
CA SER A 85 -27.05 -15.17 5.75
C SER A 85 -26.99 -14.92 7.26
N PRO A 86 -27.62 -15.73 8.14
CA PRO A 86 -27.53 -15.53 9.58
C PRO A 86 -26.10 -15.64 10.12
N ILE A 87 -25.29 -16.57 9.55
CA ILE A 87 -23.88 -16.72 9.92
C ILE A 87 -23.08 -15.49 9.45
N LEU A 88 -23.30 -15.02 8.23
CA LEU A 88 -22.62 -13.83 7.71
C LEU A 88 -22.97 -12.58 8.51
N GLU A 89 -24.22 -12.40 8.92
CA GLU A 89 -24.67 -11.23 9.68
C GLU A 89 -24.09 -11.20 11.10
N THR A 90 -23.98 -12.36 11.76
CA THR A 90 -23.59 -12.43 13.17
C THR A 90 -22.12 -12.78 13.38
N CYS A 91 -21.55 -13.60 12.49
CA CYS A 91 -20.22 -14.18 12.62
C CYS A 91 -19.24 -13.67 11.55
N LEU A 92 -19.52 -12.54 10.89
CA LEU A 92 -18.67 -11.99 9.82
C LEU A 92 -17.17 -11.95 10.18
N PRO A 93 -16.76 -11.48 11.38
CA PRO A 93 -15.35 -11.40 11.72
C PRO A 93 -14.66 -12.77 11.72
N ASP A 94 -15.35 -13.81 12.18
CA ASP A 94 -14.82 -15.18 12.18
C ASP A 94 -14.80 -15.77 10.76
N VAL A 95 -15.81 -15.46 9.94
CA VAL A 95 -15.84 -15.85 8.52
C VAL A 95 -14.66 -15.25 7.77
N CYS A 96 -14.35 -13.97 7.98
CA CYS A 96 -13.20 -13.31 7.36
C CYS A 96 -11.86 -13.94 7.77
N ARG A 97 -11.71 -14.30 9.05
CA ARG A 97 -10.52 -15.03 9.52
C ARG A 97 -10.41 -16.43 8.91
N ALA A 98 -11.54 -17.13 8.79
CA ALA A 98 -11.58 -18.49 8.27
C ALA A 98 -11.37 -18.54 6.74
N LEU A 99 -11.84 -17.53 6.00
CA LEU A 99 -11.54 -17.36 4.57
C LEU A 99 -10.04 -17.22 4.34
N GLY A 100 -9.37 -16.52 5.26
CA GLY A 100 -7.96 -16.19 5.16
C GLY A 100 -7.70 -15.15 4.07
N TRP A 101 -6.52 -14.55 4.13
CA TRP A 101 -6.05 -13.60 3.12
C TRP A 101 -4.70 -14.07 2.61
N GLN A 102 -4.62 -14.38 1.32
CA GLN A 102 -3.34 -14.75 0.72
C GLN A 102 -2.46 -13.51 0.54
N GLY A 103 -3.05 -12.39 0.15
CA GLY A 103 -2.35 -11.12 -0.01
C GLY A 103 -1.23 -11.16 -1.03
N ASN A 104 -0.53 -10.03 -1.09
CA ASN A 104 0.60 -9.83 -1.96
C ASN A 104 1.76 -9.30 -1.13
N GLY A 105 2.61 -10.23 -0.70
CA GLY A 105 3.76 -9.93 0.14
C GLY A 105 4.75 -8.95 -0.52
N ASP A 106 4.76 -8.83 -1.85
CA ASP A 106 5.68 -7.92 -2.54
C ASP A 106 5.17 -6.47 -2.54
N LEU A 107 3.87 -6.23 -2.36
CA LEU A 107 3.29 -4.88 -2.27
C LEU A 107 2.95 -4.46 -0.83
N SER A 108 2.48 -5.41 -0.02
CA SER A 108 1.95 -5.15 1.32
C SER A 108 2.68 -5.88 2.44
N GLY A 109 3.76 -6.58 2.08
CA GLY A 109 4.56 -7.33 3.03
C GLY A 109 5.39 -6.46 3.96
N ILE A 110 5.80 -7.07 5.08
CA ILE A 110 6.46 -6.38 6.19
C ILE A 110 7.76 -5.68 5.80
N GLY A 111 8.59 -6.26 4.93
CA GLY A 111 9.86 -5.63 4.53
C GLY A 111 9.68 -4.47 3.54
N VAL A 112 8.67 -4.52 2.68
CA VAL A 112 8.33 -3.38 1.80
C VAL A 112 7.76 -2.24 2.64
N PHE A 113 6.85 -2.53 3.58
CA PHE A 113 6.38 -1.56 4.58
C PHE A 113 7.54 -0.93 5.38
N THR A 114 8.50 -1.75 5.81
CA THR A 114 9.70 -1.28 6.54
C THR A 114 10.54 -0.36 5.65
N SER A 115 10.70 -0.69 4.36
CA SER A 115 11.44 0.14 3.41
C SER A 115 10.81 1.52 3.23
N PHE A 116 9.48 1.60 3.10
CA PHE A 116 8.77 2.89 3.07
C PHE A 116 8.94 3.69 4.34
N THR A 117 8.91 3.02 5.49
CA THR A 117 9.14 3.68 6.79
C THR A 117 10.53 4.31 6.83
N ILE A 118 11.57 3.57 6.41
CA ILE A 118 12.94 4.07 6.37
C ILE A 118 13.06 5.25 5.39
N GLU A 119 12.51 5.11 4.18
CA GLU A 119 12.53 6.17 3.16
C GLU A 119 11.84 7.45 3.65
N ALA A 120 10.63 7.34 4.21
CA ALA A 120 9.86 8.48 4.71
C ALA A 120 10.56 9.20 5.87
N VAL A 121 11.15 8.44 6.81
CA VAL A 121 11.94 8.99 7.90
C VAL A 121 13.18 9.69 7.37
N LEU A 122 13.94 9.05 6.47
CA LEU A 122 15.13 9.66 5.87
C LEU A 122 14.76 10.93 5.10
N ALA A 123 13.77 10.90 4.20
CA ALA A 123 13.34 12.08 3.45
C ALA A 123 12.94 13.25 4.37
N THR A 124 12.24 12.96 5.47
CA THR A 124 11.89 13.95 6.49
C THR A 124 13.14 14.53 7.18
N LEU A 125 14.11 13.68 7.56
CA LEU A 125 15.37 14.13 8.15
C LEU A 125 16.17 15.02 7.20
N TYR A 126 16.25 14.68 5.91
CA TYR A 126 16.91 15.51 4.90
C TYR A 126 16.22 16.87 4.72
N LEU A 127 14.88 16.91 4.70
CA LEU A 127 14.13 18.17 4.63
C LEU A 127 14.40 19.06 5.85
N VAL A 128 14.40 18.50 7.05
CA VAL A 128 14.69 19.26 8.27
C VAL A 128 16.13 19.74 8.28
N ALA A 129 17.09 18.86 7.99
CA ALA A 129 18.52 19.16 8.06
C ALA A 129 18.95 20.20 7.02
N LEU A 130 18.42 20.14 5.80
CA LEU A 130 18.79 21.06 4.71
C LEU A 130 17.87 22.29 4.64
N GLY A 131 16.60 22.16 5.00
CA GLY A 131 15.63 23.25 4.91
C GLY A 131 15.65 24.21 6.10
N ALA A 132 15.87 23.71 7.33
CA ALA A 132 15.85 24.57 8.52
C ALA A 132 16.95 25.65 8.53
N PRO A 133 18.21 25.36 8.14
CA PRO A 133 19.26 26.38 8.07
C PRO A 133 18.96 27.47 7.05
N GLU A 134 18.39 27.11 5.90
CA GLU A 134 18.00 28.06 4.85
C GLU A 134 16.93 29.05 5.34
N LEU A 135 15.92 28.54 6.05
CA LEU A 135 14.88 29.38 6.65
C LEU A 135 15.45 30.28 7.76
N GLY A 136 16.35 29.73 8.58
CA GLY A 136 17.01 30.45 9.66
C GLY A 136 17.93 31.57 9.17
N ARG A 137 18.70 31.33 8.10
CA ARG A 137 19.55 32.34 7.44
C ARG A 137 18.71 33.46 6.85
N SER A 138 17.57 33.14 6.22
CA SER A 138 16.67 34.15 5.66
C SER A 138 16.06 35.08 6.70
N LYS A 139 15.84 34.60 7.94
CA LYS A 139 15.26 35.39 9.03
C LYS A 139 16.30 36.03 9.95
N GLY A 140 17.59 35.78 9.72
CA GLY A 140 18.68 36.27 10.58
C GLY A 140 18.72 35.62 11.97
N TRP A 141 17.97 34.55 12.21
CA TRP A 141 17.93 33.83 13.50
C TRP A 141 19.01 32.76 13.61
N TRP A 142 19.65 32.41 12.49
CA TRP A 142 20.73 31.43 12.52
C TRP A 142 21.96 32.03 13.24
N PRO A 143 22.44 31.40 14.33
CA PRO A 143 23.51 31.96 15.14
C PRO A 143 24.82 32.05 14.35
N MET A 144 25.29 33.26 14.04
CA MET A 144 26.59 33.50 13.37
C MET A 144 27.81 33.39 14.31
N GLY A 145 27.71 32.66 15.42
CA GLY A 145 28.77 32.56 16.43
C GLY A 145 29.61 31.27 16.32
N ARG A 146 30.88 31.33 16.73
CA ARG A 146 31.81 30.17 16.91
C ARG A 146 31.40 29.21 18.05
N SER A 147 30.11 29.07 18.34
CA SER A 147 29.65 28.11 19.33
C SER A 147 29.92 26.69 18.85
N ARG A 148 30.34 25.81 19.77
CA ARG A 148 30.51 24.37 19.53
C ARG A 148 29.27 23.75 18.89
N ARG A 149 28.07 24.26 19.20
CA ARG A 149 26.79 23.80 18.62
C ARG A 149 26.67 24.11 17.12
N VAL A 150 27.08 25.31 16.71
CA VAL A 150 27.06 25.72 15.29
C VAL A 150 28.00 24.85 14.48
N ALA A 151 29.20 24.57 15.00
CA ALA A 151 30.15 23.66 14.36
C ALA A 151 29.61 22.22 14.19
N VAL A 152 28.78 21.73 15.13
CA VAL A 152 28.14 20.41 15.01
C VAL A 152 27.00 20.46 13.97
N LEU A 153 26.17 21.50 13.97
CA LEU A 153 25.09 21.65 12.99
C LEU A 153 25.62 21.83 11.56
N ASP A 154 26.69 22.60 11.38
CA ASP A 154 27.33 22.76 10.08
C ASP A 154 27.92 21.44 9.58
N ARG A 155 28.49 20.62 10.47
CA ARG A 155 28.95 19.26 10.11
C ARG A 155 27.80 18.35 9.70
N LEU A 156 26.70 18.34 10.45
CA LEU A 156 25.51 17.57 10.12
C LEU A 156 24.95 18.00 8.76
N HIS A 157 24.76 19.31 8.57
CA HIS A 157 24.32 19.87 7.30
C HIS A 157 25.25 19.48 6.14
N GLY A 158 26.57 19.57 6.34
CA GLY A 158 27.56 19.14 5.35
C GLY A 158 27.48 17.65 5.01
N ALA A 159 27.28 16.79 6.02
CA ALA A 159 27.10 15.35 5.81
C ALA A 159 25.83 15.05 5.02
N PHE A 160 24.68 15.63 5.40
CA PHE A 160 23.42 15.47 4.65
C PHE A 160 23.53 16.00 3.22
N ALA A 161 24.15 17.16 3.02
CA ALA A 161 24.33 17.73 1.68
C ALA A 161 25.22 16.84 0.81
N ALA A 162 26.26 16.24 1.39
CA ALA A 162 27.18 15.35 0.68
C ALA A 162 26.51 14.02 0.27
N THR A 163 25.62 13.47 1.10
CA THR A 163 24.95 12.19 0.83
C THR A 163 23.64 12.32 0.05
N LEU A 164 23.12 13.54 -0.11
CA LEU A 164 21.87 13.80 -0.83
C LEU A 164 21.84 13.20 -2.25
N PRO A 165 22.88 13.33 -3.10
CA PRO A 165 22.84 12.76 -4.45
C PRO A 165 22.73 11.23 -4.46
N GLY A 166 23.43 10.55 -3.54
CA GLY A 166 23.36 9.11 -3.38
C GLY A 166 21.98 8.65 -2.92
N PHE A 167 21.43 9.29 -1.89
CA PHE A 167 20.08 8.99 -1.39
C PHE A 167 19.00 9.24 -2.46
N ARG A 168 19.07 10.39 -3.14
CA ARG A 168 18.15 10.74 -4.24
C ARG A 168 18.16 9.71 -5.35
N SER A 169 19.35 9.22 -5.73
CA SER A 169 19.48 8.21 -6.79
C SER A 169 18.91 6.86 -6.34
N ALA A 170 19.22 6.42 -5.11
CA ALA A 170 18.65 5.20 -4.54
C ALA A 170 17.13 5.26 -4.46
N ALA A 171 16.57 6.36 -3.95
CA ALA A 171 15.12 6.59 -3.88
C ALA A 171 14.48 6.61 -5.27
N ALA A 172 15.13 7.24 -6.27
CA ALA A 172 14.63 7.23 -7.65
C ALA A 172 14.59 5.81 -8.26
N PHE A 173 15.61 4.98 -8.03
CA PHE A 173 15.60 3.59 -8.48
C PHE A 173 14.52 2.76 -7.76
N PHE A 174 14.37 2.93 -6.46
CA PHE A 174 13.34 2.27 -5.66
C PHE A 174 11.94 2.65 -6.15
N CYS A 175 11.66 3.94 -6.31
CA CYS A 175 10.41 4.45 -6.88
C CYS A 175 10.18 3.93 -8.32
N SER A 176 11.23 3.88 -9.16
CA SER A 176 11.10 3.35 -10.53
C SER A 176 10.64 1.90 -10.53
N ALA A 177 11.27 1.05 -9.69
CA ALA A 177 10.91 -0.36 -9.58
C ALA A 177 9.47 -0.54 -9.09
N LEU A 178 9.07 0.24 -8.07
CA LEU A 178 7.72 0.17 -7.52
C LEU A 178 6.64 0.68 -8.46
N THR A 179 6.89 1.77 -9.19
CA THR A 179 5.93 2.28 -10.19
C THR A 179 5.75 1.28 -11.33
N VAL A 180 6.81 0.60 -11.77
CA VAL A 180 6.71 -0.46 -12.78
C VAL A 180 5.94 -1.67 -12.24
N ALA A 181 6.23 -2.13 -11.02
CA ALA A 181 5.51 -3.23 -10.39
C ALA A 181 4.03 -2.90 -10.18
N ALA A 182 3.72 -1.70 -9.68
CA ALA A 182 2.36 -1.24 -9.50
C ALA A 182 1.60 -1.12 -10.83
N LEU A 183 2.26 -0.66 -11.88
CA LEU A 183 1.66 -0.61 -13.22
C LEU A 183 1.38 -2.01 -13.77
N ALA A 184 2.31 -2.96 -13.56
CA ALA A 184 2.10 -4.35 -13.95
C ALA A 184 0.87 -4.97 -13.27
N VAL A 185 0.68 -4.70 -11.97
CA VAL A 185 -0.49 -5.16 -11.20
C VAL A 185 -1.79 -4.58 -11.77
N VAL A 186 -1.82 -3.29 -12.13
CA VAL A 186 -3.02 -2.68 -12.71
C VAL A 186 -3.30 -3.21 -14.13
N ILE A 187 -2.26 -3.46 -14.93
CA ILE A 187 -2.40 -4.08 -16.26
C ILE A 187 -2.95 -5.50 -16.11
N GLU A 188 -2.45 -6.26 -15.14
CA GLU A 188 -2.88 -7.62 -14.87
C GLU A 188 -4.34 -7.65 -14.39
N ALA A 189 -4.71 -6.80 -13.44
CA ALA A 189 -6.09 -6.65 -12.99
C ALA A 189 -7.08 -6.31 -14.11
N ASN A 190 -6.61 -5.64 -15.17
CA ASN A 190 -7.44 -5.33 -16.34
C ASN A 190 -7.51 -6.47 -17.37
N ARG A 191 -6.51 -7.37 -17.40
CA ARG A 191 -6.47 -8.52 -18.32
C ARG A 191 -7.09 -9.78 -17.70
N HIS A 192 -6.79 -10.01 -16.44
CA HIS A 192 -7.11 -11.17 -15.62
C HIS A 192 -7.73 -10.69 -14.30
N PRO A 193 -8.98 -10.17 -14.34
CA PRO A 193 -9.64 -9.58 -13.17
C PRO A 193 -9.98 -10.62 -12.09
N ASP A 194 -9.89 -11.91 -12.40
CA ASP A 194 -10.04 -13.05 -11.49
C ASP A 194 -8.78 -13.34 -10.68
N GLU A 195 -7.59 -13.03 -11.20
CA GLU A 195 -6.32 -13.26 -10.51
C GLU A 195 -5.91 -12.11 -9.59
N THR A 196 -6.40 -10.90 -9.84
CA THR A 196 -6.01 -9.70 -9.07
C THR A 196 -7.16 -9.12 -8.28
N THR A 197 -6.91 -8.78 -7.03
CA THR A 197 -7.90 -8.18 -6.13
C THR A 197 -7.87 -6.65 -6.18
N SER A 198 -8.99 -5.99 -5.86
CA SER A 198 -8.99 -4.53 -5.73
C SER A 198 -8.13 -4.03 -4.57
N TYR A 199 -7.88 -4.86 -3.55
CA TYR A 199 -6.90 -4.52 -2.51
C TYR A 199 -5.48 -4.41 -3.10
N GLU A 200 -5.09 -5.31 -4.00
CA GLU A 200 -3.80 -5.23 -4.68
C GLU A 200 -3.72 -3.99 -5.57
N VAL A 201 -4.78 -3.66 -6.30
CA VAL A 201 -4.85 -2.42 -7.09
C VAL A 201 -4.73 -1.19 -6.18
N LEU A 202 -5.48 -1.14 -5.07
CA LEU A 202 -5.42 -0.04 -4.11
C LEU A 202 -4.03 0.12 -3.47
N THR A 203 -3.44 -0.98 -3.00
CA THR A 203 -2.13 -0.97 -2.38
C THR A 203 -1.03 -0.63 -3.38
N ALA A 204 -1.09 -1.15 -4.61
CA ALA A 204 -0.20 -0.75 -5.71
C ALA A 204 -0.25 0.76 -5.96
N THR A 205 -1.46 1.34 -6.02
CA THR A 205 -1.66 2.78 -6.16
C THR A 205 -1.07 3.57 -4.99
N LEU A 206 -1.39 3.19 -3.75
CA LEU A 206 -0.85 3.87 -2.56
C LEU A 206 0.68 3.78 -2.48
N VAL A 207 1.25 2.61 -2.79
CA VAL A 207 2.70 2.40 -2.82
C VAL A 207 3.37 3.27 -3.88
N CYS A 208 2.78 3.36 -5.08
CA CYS A 208 3.27 4.25 -6.12
C CYS A 208 3.30 5.71 -5.63
N VAL A 209 2.20 6.19 -5.04
CA VAL A 209 2.10 7.52 -4.41
C VAL A 209 3.19 7.75 -3.36
N ILE A 210 3.29 6.86 -2.39
CA ILE A 210 4.23 6.97 -1.26
C ILE A 210 5.68 7.03 -1.77
N SER A 211 6.01 6.27 -2.81
CA SER A 211 7.38 6.20 -3.35
C SER A 211 7.79 7.42 -4.19
N VAL A 212 6.86 8.06 -4.90
CA VAL A 212 7.16 9.21 -5.77
C VAL A 212 7.50 10.48 -4.96
N PHE A 213 6.79 10.74 -3.86
CA PHE A 213 6.94 11.98 -3.11
C PHE A 213 8.31 12.18 -2.42
N PRO A 214 8.95 11.17 -1.80
CA PRO A 214 10.33 11.25 -1.36
C PRO A 214 11.27 11.72 -2.47
N VAL A 215 11.13 11.18 -3.68
CA VAL A 215 12.01 11.53 -4.80
C VAL A 215 11.77 12.98 -5.23
N VAL A 216 10.51 13.43 -5.33
CA VAL A 216 10.19 14.83 -5.66
C VAL A 216 10.72 15.78 -4.58
N LEU A 217 10.54 15.43 -3.30
CA LEU A 217 11.07 16.17 -2.15
C LEU A 217 12.59 16.30 -2.23
N LEU A 218 13.31 15.19 -2.47
CA LEU A 218 14.77 15.19 -2.52
C LEU A 218 15.30 15.98 -3.71
N ASN A 219 14.62 15.95 -4.86
CA ASN A 219 14.98 16.82 -6.00
C ASN A 219 14.72 18.31 -5.69
N ALA A 220 13.68 18.64 -4.91
CA ALA A 220 13.43 20.02 -4.49
C ALA A 220 14.52 20.54 -3.55
N LEU A 221 15.12 19.67 -2.74
CA LEU A 221 16.23 20.00 -1.83
C LEU A 221 17.59 20.15 -2.52
N GLU A 222 17.75 19.66 -3.75
CA GLU A 222 19.03 19.68 -4.45
C GLU A 222 19.42 21.14 -4.81
N CYS A 223 20.40 21.65 -4.06
CA CYS A 223 20.81 23.05 -4.15
C CYS A 223 21.87 23.29 -5.24
N HIS A 224 22.65 22.26 -5.59
CA HIS A 224 23.85 22.34 -6.43
C HIS A 224 23.59 22.30 -7.95
N GLU A 225 24.69 22.45 -8.71
CA GLU A 225 24.75 22.67 -10.16
C GLU A 225 23.78 21.79 -10.95
N ARG A 226 23.27 22.38 -12.05
CA ARG A 226 22.28 21.83 -12.99
C ARG A 226 22.24 20.29 -12.91
N PRO A 227 21.20 19.69 -12.31
CA PRO A 227 21.06 18.25 -12.43
C PRO A 227 21.09 17.94 -13.92
N PRO A 228 21.85 16.92 -14.35
CA PRO A 228 21.92 16.53 -15.75
C PRO A 228 20.50 16.48 -16.31
N ILE A 229 20.30 16.96 -17.55
CA ILE A 229 18.99 16.90 -18.24
C ILE A 229 18.34 15.52 -18.09
N PHE A 230 19.18 14.48 -18.09
CA PHE A 230 18.83 13.10 -17.79
C PHE A 230 17.99 12.91 -16.51
N HIS A 231 18.39 13.46 -15.37
CA HIS A 231 17.66 13.30 -14.11
C HIS A 231 16.28 13.96 -14.13
N ARG A 232 16.17 15.13 -14.77
CA ARG A 232 14.88 15.81 -14.95
C ARG A 232 13.96 15.01 -15.87
N GLY A 233 14.53 14.41 -16.92
CA GLY A 233 13.83 13.49 -17.80
C GLY A 233 13.26 12.29 -17.04
N ILE A 234 14.09 11.62 -16.23
CA ILE A 234 13.67 10.49 -15.39
C ILE A 234 12.52 10.90 -14.46
N MET A 235 12.62 12.03 -13.77
CA MET A 235 11.55 12.50 -12.88
C MET A 235 10.23 12.73 -13.62
N MET A 236 10.27 13.34 -14.80
CA MET A 236 9.08 13.54 -15.61
C MET A 236 8.48 12.22 -16.11
N VAL A 237 9.33 11.26 -16.48
CA VAL A 237 8.88 9.91 -16.86
C VAL A 237 8.24 9.20 -15.66
N LEU A 238 8.84 9.27 -14.47
CA LEU A 238 8.27 8.68 -13.25
C LEU A 238 6.93 9.29 -12.89
N LEU A 239 6.81 10.62 -12.93
CA LEU A 239 5.55 11.31 -12.67
C LEU A 239 4.48 10.96 -13.71
N ALA A 240 4.86 10.83 -14.99
CA ALA A 240 3.94 10.44 -16.04
C ALA A 240 3.48 8.98 -15.88
N LEU A 241 4.39 8.05 -15.58
CA LEU A 241 4.06 6.65 -15.34
C LEU A 241 3.16 6.48 -14.11
N ALA A 242 3.47 7.18 -13.02
CA ALA A 242 2.65 7.18 -11.82
C ALA A 242 1.25 7.75 -12.08
N PHE A 243 1.14 8.83 -12.86
CA PHE A 243 -0.14 9.37 -13.28
C PHE A 243 -0.95 8.38 -14.13
N ILE A 244 -0.31 7.73 -15.11
CA ILE A 244 -0.95 6.69 -15.93
C ILE A 244 -1.48 5.57 -15.03
N GLN A 245 -0.64 5.06 -14.13
CA GLN A 245 -1.00 3.99 -13.19
C GLN A 245 -2.22 4.37 -12.34
N VAL A 246 -2.24 5.57 -11.76
CA VAL A 246 -3.34 6.07 -10.93
C VAL A 246 -4.65 6.17 -11.73
N ASN A 247 -4.61 6.78 -12.92
CA ASN A 247 -5.80 6.92 -13.77
C ASN A 247 -6.33 5.57 -14.25
N MET A 248 -5.44 4.62 -14.54
CA MET A 248 -5.85 3.25 -14.85
C MET A 248 -6.50 2.59 -13.64
N SER A 249 -5.91 2.73 -12.44
CA SER A 249 -6.43 2.12 -11.21
C SER A 249 -7.85 2.58 -10.84
N GLU A 250 -8.22 3.82 -11.14
CA GLU A 250 -9.56 4.36 -10.86
C GLU A 250 -10.67 3.65 -11.65
N ASN A 251 -10.35 3.17 -12.86
CA ASN A 251 -11.30 2.51 -13.75
C ASN A 251 -11.31 0.98 -13.59
N VAL A 252 -10.34 0.41 -12.87
CA VAL A 252 -10.18 -1.03 -12.72
C VAL A 252 -10.91 -1.49 -11.46
N ARG A 253 -11.98 -2.28 -11.64
CA ARG A 253 -12.79 -2.89 -10.57
C ARG A 253 -12.86 -4.40 -10.80
N PRO A 254 -11.80 -5.16 -10.46
CA PRO A 254 -11.68 -6.57 -10.78
C PRO A 254 -12.88 -7.40 -10.32
N GLU A 255 -13.33 -7.23 -9.07
CA GLU A 255 -14.44 -8.02 -8.54
C GLU A 255 -15.75 -7.75 -9.28
N GLN A 256 -16.04 -6.50 -9.62
CA GLN A 256 -17.23 -6.16 -10.39
C GLN A 256 -17.16 -6.76 -11.80
N ALA A 257 -16.00 -6.70 -12.46
CA ALA A 257 -15.81 -7.27 -13.78
C ALA A 257 -15.98 -8.80 -13.79
N VAL A 258 -15.51 -9.48 -12.74
CA VAL A 258 -15.72 -10.93 -12.56
C VAL A 258 -17.19 -11.24 -12.29
N LEU A 259 -17.86 -10.47 -11.43
CA LEU A 259 -19.29 -10.66 -11.14
C LEU A 259 -20.17 -10.41 -12.38
N ASP A 260 -19.87 -9.39 -13.18
CA ASP A 260 -20.60 -9.05 -14.41
C ASP A 260 -20.42 -10.11 -15.51
N SER A 261 -19.27 -10.79 -15.53
CA SER A 261 -19.02 -11.92 -16.44
C SER A 261 -19.62 -13.25 -15.96
N GLY A 262 -20.25 -13.26 -14.78
CA GLY A 262 -20.81 -14.47 -14.15
C GLY A 262 -19.75 -15.37 -13.51
N GLY A 263 -18.51 -14.90 -13.40
CA GLY A 263 -17.44 -15.58 -12.66
C GLY A 263 -17.58 -15.42 -11.14
N MET A 264 -16.64 -16.02 -10.40
CA MET A 264 -16.57 -15.90 -8.95
C MET A 264 -15.36 -15.08 -8.53
N ALA A 265 -15.59 -13.87 -8.02
CA ALA A 265 -14.53 -13.02 -7.49
C ALA A 265 -13.94 -13.61 -6.20
N ASP A 266 -12.77 -13.11 -5.80
CA ASP A 266 -12.13 -13.51 -4.55
C ASP A 266 -13.11 -13.38 -3.37
N SER A 267 -13.32 -14.51 -2.67
CA SER A 267 -14.34 -14.62 -1.65
C SER A 267 -14.08 -13.66 -0.47
N PHE A 268 -12.81 -13.41 -0.13
CA PHE A 268 -12.48 -12.49 0.95
C PHE A 268 -12.88 -11.06 0.57
N MET A 269 -12.57 -10.61 -0.65
CA MET A 269 -12.91 -9.25 -1.09
C MET A 269 -14.41 -8.98 -1.16
N VAL A 270 -15.21 -9.97 -1.56
CA VAL A 270 -16.68 -9.83 -1.64
C VAL A 270 -17.32 -9.72 -0.26
N TYR A 271 -16.94 -10.60 0.68
CA TYR A 271 -17.61 -10.69 1.98
C TYR A 271 -16.95 -9.83 3.07
N CYS A 272 -15.68 -9.48 2.92
CA CYS A 272 -14.90 -8.73 3.89
C CYS A 272 -14.38 -7.41 3.29
N PRO A 273 -15.26 -6.57 2.69
CA PRO A 273 -14.85 -5.47 1.83
C PRO A 273 -14.01 -4.44 2.58
N VAL A 274 -12.80 -4.20 2.11
CA VAL A 274 -11.94 -3.13 2.58
C VAL A 274 -12.52 -1.80 2.09
N SER A 275 -12.65 -0.81 2.97
CA SER A 275 -13.24 0.48 2.60
C SER A 275 -12.38 1.19 1.54
N GLN A 276 -12.88 1.28 0.31
CA GLN A 276 -12.16 1.93 -0.80
C GLN A 276 -12.49 3.42 -0.94
N GLY A 277 -13.61 3.87 -0.38
CA GLY A 277 -13.99 5.27 -0.22
C GLY A 277 -13.70 6.20 -1.42
N PRO A 278 -13.54 7.51 -1.18
CA PRO A 278 -13.07 8.47 -2.19
C PRO A 278 -11.53 8.44 -2.33
N ILE A 279 -10.85 7.35 -1.99
CA ILE A 279 -9.37 7.30 -1.93
C ILE A 279 -8.78 7.53 -3.33
N PHE A 280 -9.28 6.82 -4.35
CA PHE A 280 -8.78 6.98 -5.73
C PHE A 280 -8.95 8.41 -6.23
N GLN A 281 -10.10 9.04 -5.98
CA GLN A 281 -10.35 10.43 -6.38
C GLN A 281 -9.38 11.41 -5.69
N ALA A 282 -9.10 11.21 -4.40
CA ALA A 282 -8.12 12.01 -3.67
C ALA A 282 -6.71 11.82 -4.22
N VAL A 283 -6.33 10.58 -4.56
CA VAL A 283 -5.03 10.25 -5.16
C VAL A 283 -4.90 10.91 -6.54
N THR A 284 -5.89 10.74 -7.42
CA THR A 284 -5.92 11.36 -8.76
C THR A 284 -5.80 12.88 -8.66
N ALA A 285 -6.61 13.52 -7.81
CA ALA A 285 -6.56 14.97 -7.62
C ALA A 285 -5.19 15.45 -7.11
N THR A 286 -4.58 14.69 -6.20
CA THR A 286 -3.23 14.98 -5.70
C THR A 286 -2.21 14.93 -6.84
N TYR A 287 -2.21 13.88 -7.66
CA TYR A 287 -1.26 13.77 -8.77
C TYR A 287 -1.43 14.87 -9.82
N VAL A 288 -2.67 15.22 -10.18
CA VAL A 288 -2.94 16.33 -11.12
C VAL A 288 -2.33 17.63 -10.57
N LEU A 289 -2.53 17.92 -9.29
CA LEU A 289 -1.97 19.12 -8.65
C LEU A 289 -0.44 19.14 -8.72
N TYR A 290 0.23 18.00 -8.49
CA TYR A 290 1.69 17.92 -8.55
C TYR A 290 2.25 17.91 -9.96
N LEU A 291 1.55 17.34 -10.94
CA LEU A 291 1.95 17.45 -12.34
C LEU A 291 1.91 18.90 -12.81
N VAL A 292 0.82 19.60 -12.51
CA VAL A 292 0.67 21.03 -12.84
C VAL A 292 1.70 21.87 -12.08
N GLY A 293 1.86 21.64 -10.77
CA GLY A 293 2.83 22.34 -9.93
C GLY A 293 4.29 22.08 -10.36
N GLY A 294 4.62 20.83 -10.68
CA GLY A 294 5.94 20.43 -11.19
C GLY A 294 6.25 21.04 -12.54
N PHE A 295 5.28 21.04 -13.47
CA PHE A 295 5.41 21.72 -14.76
C PHE A 295 5.61 23.24 -14.57
N ALA A 296 4.81 23.87 -13.72
CA ALA A 296 4.95 25.29 -13.39
C ALA A 296 6.33 25.59 -12.78
N ALA A 297 6.83 24.74 -11.88
CA ALA A 297 8.16 24.86 -11.30
C ALA A 297 9.27 24.74 -12.35
N LEU A 298 9.14 23.83 -13.32
CA LEU A 298 10.09 23.70 -14.43
C LEU A 298 10.10 24.94 -15.34
N VAL A 299 8.93 25.46 -15.69
CA VAL A 299 8.79 26.69 -16.48
C VAL A 299 9.36 27.89 -15.72
N PHE A 300 9.11 27.98 -14.42
CA PHE A 300 9.68 29.00 -13.54
C PHE A 300 11.21 28.91 -13.53
N ASP A 301 11.79 27.74 -13.29
CA ASP A 301 13.24 27.52 -13.28
C ASP A 301 13.90 27.86 -14.61
N PHE A 302 13.27 27.47 -15.74
CA PHE A 302 13.77 27.78 -17.08
C PHE A 302 13.74 29.29 -17.35
N SER A 303 12.62 29.94 -17.02
CA SER A 303 12.42 31.38 -17.21
C SER A 303 13.35 32.20 -16.32
N TYR A 304 13.49 31.79 -15.06
CA TYR A 304 14.37 32.41 -14.07
C TYR A 304 15.82 32.47 -14.58
N LYS A 305 16.29 31.35 -15.11
CA LYS A 305 17.66 31.21 -15.61
C LYS A 305 17.88 31.93 -16.93
N LYS A 306 16.93 31.83 -17.89
CA LYS A 306 17.03 32.53 -19.18
C LYS A 306 17.14 34.04 -19.00
N ARG A 307 16.51 34.60 -17.95
CA ARG A 307 16.56 36.02 -17.61
C ARG A 307 17.79 36.45 -16.80
N GLY A 308 18.69 35.53 -16.42
CA GLY A 308 19.87 35.87 -15.62
C GLY A 308 19.54 36.43 -14.23
N LEU A 309 18.42 36.00 -13.63
CA LEU A 309 18.00 36.47 -12.31
C LEU A 309 18.89 35.94 -11.17
N ASP A 310 19.71 34.93 -11.44
CA ASP A 310 20.70 34.37 -10.52
C ASP A 310 21.74 35.39 -10.03
N ARG A 311 21.94 36.50 -10.75
CA ARG A 311 22.81 37.60 -10.31
C ARG A 311 22.25 38.37 -9.11
N TYR A 312 20.95 38.28 -8.83
CA TYR A 312 20.32 39.07 -7.78
C TYR A 312 20.11 38.24 -6.50
N ALA A 313 20.57 38.76 -5.36
CA ALA A 313 20.46 38.09 -4.07
C ALA A 313 19.01 37.80 -3.63
N TRP A 314 18.06 38.69 -3.96
CA TRP A 314 16.64 38.49 -3.65
C TRP A 314 16.05 37.31 -4.42
N ALA A 315 16.50 37.12 -5.67
CA ALA A 315 15.99 36.09 -6.55
C ALA A 315 16.49 34.70 -6.11
N VAL A 316 17.74 34.62 -5.62
CA VAL A 316 18.28 33.40 -4.98
C VAL A 316 17.46 33.03 -3.74
N ARG A 317 17.10 34.00 -2.89
CA ARG A 317 16.23 33.76 -1.72
C ARG A 317 14.84 33.28 -2.14
N LEU A 318 14.25 33.90 -3.17
CA LEU A 318 12.95 33.49 -3.70
C LEU A 318 12.99 32.04 -4.19
N LYS A 319 14.06 31.64 -4.90
CA LYS A 319 14.25 30.27 -5.36
C LYS A 319 14.36 29.28 -4.19
N THR A 320 15.09 29.63 -3.14
CA THR A 320 15.19 28.80 -1.92
C THR A 320 13.82 28.62 -1.26
N HIS A 321 13.04 29.70 -1.10
CA HIS A 321 11.68 29.62 -0.55
C HIS A 321 10.76 28.79 -1.43
N TRP A 322 10.83 28.96 -2.76
CA TRP A 322 10.05 28.16 -3.70
C TRP A 322 10.32 26.66 -3.58
N ARG A 323 11.59 26.27 -3.40
CA ARG A 323 11.98 24.86 -3.16
C ARG A 323 11.36 24.30 -1.88
N LEU A 324 11.39 25.06 -0.79
CA LEU A 324 10.76 24.64 0.47
C LEU A 324 9.24 24.56 0.36
N VAL A 325 8.63 25.51 -0.34
CA VAL A 325 7.20 25.51 -0.66
C VAL A 325 6.81 24.29 -1.51
N ALA A 326 7.70 23.76 -2.34
CA ALA A 326 7.48 22.50 -3.06
C ALA A 326 7.73 21.26 -2.19
N ALA A 327 8.78 21.26 -1.37
CA ALA A 327 9.20 20.11 -0.58
C ALA A 327 8.27 19.79 0.61
N VAL A 328 7.76 20.82 1.30
CA VAL A 328 6.90 20.63 2.49
C VAL A 328 5.57 19.95 2.15
N PRO A 329 4.82 20.35 1.11
CA PRO A 329 3.65 19.61 0.66
C PRO A 329 3.97 18.16 0.29
N CYS A 330 5.11 17.88 -0.36
CA CYS A 330 5.50 16.51 -0.70
C CYS A 330 5.64 15.65 0.56
N MET A 331 6.28 16.20 1.60
CA MET A 331 6.41 15.53 2.90
C MET A 331 5.03 15.24 3.52
N LEU A 332 4.13 16.24 3.55
CA LEU A 332 2.80 16.07 4.13
C LEU A 332 2.00 15.00 3.39
N VAL A 333 2.02 15.05 2.06
CA VAL A 333 1.30 14.11 1.21
C VAL A 333 1.86 12.69 1.37
N MET A 334 3.18 12.53 1.37
CA MET A 334 3.84 11.25 1.65
C MET A 334 3.35 10.64 2.98
N TRP A 335 3.35 11.40 4.07
CA TRP A 335 2.91 10.91 5.38
C TRP A 335 1.40 10.63 5.45
N VAL A 336 0.56 11.45 4.80
CA VAL A 336 -0.89 11.21 4.72
C VAL A 336 -1.17 9.88 4.03
N TYR A 337 -0.56 9.64 2.86
CA TYR A 337 -0.77 8.38 2.15
C TYR A 337 -0.11 7.19 2.81
N PHE A 338 1.04 7.38 3.48
CA PHE A 338 1.65 6.33 4.29
C PHE A 338 0.75 5.93 5.47
N GLY A 339 0.15 6.90 6.16
CA GLY A 339 -0.82 6.63 7.22
C GLY A 339 -2.09 5.94 6.70
N LEU A 340 -2.59 6.33 5.52
CA LEU A 340 -3.71 5.67 4.87
C LEU A 340 -3.39 4.22 4.49
N TYR A 341 -2.23 3.98 3.90
CA TYR A 341 -1.75 2.64 3.59
C TYR A 341 -1.60 1.77 4.85
N GLN A 342 -1.06 2.33 5.93
CA GLN A 342 -1.00 1.64 7.22
C GLN A 342 -2.38 1.29 7.76
N HIS A 343 -3.36 2.20 7.63
CA HIS A 343 -4.73 1.97 8.06
C HIS A 343 -5.40 0.85 7.25
N VAL A 344 -5.28 0.89 5.92
CA VAL A 344 -5.79 -0.16 5.01
C VAL A 344 -5.16 -1.52 5.32
N ARG A 345 -3.83 -1.56 5.51
CA ARG A 345 -3.11 -2.78 5.87
C ARG A 345 -3.54 -3.33 7.23
N ALA A 346 -3.73 -2.45 8.23
CA ALA A 346 -4.18 -2.86 9.56
C ALA A 346 -5.60 -3.43 9.54
N ASP A 347 -6.52 -2.82 8.79
CA ASP A 347 -7.90 -3.30 8.65
C ASP A 347 -7.93 -4.72 8.03
N VAL A 348 -7.12 -4.98 7.00
CA VAL A 348 -7.00 -6.34 6.43
C VAL A 348 -6.38 -7.32 7.42
N LEU A 349 -5.33 -6.92 8.14
CA LEU A 349 -4.69 -7.78 9.16
C LEU A 349 -5.66 -8.16 10.29
N ASP A 350 -6.44 -7.21 10.78
CA ASP A 350 -7.40 -7.43 11.86
C ASP A 350 -8.54 -8.37 11.44
N ARG A 351 -8.96 -8.29 10.16
CA ARG A 351 -10.02 -9.14 9.59
C ARG A 351 -9.53 -10.52 9.19
N ALA A 352 -8.37 -10.62 8.55
CA ALA A 352 -7.81 -11.88 8.07
C ALA A 352 -7.22 -12.73 9.20
N GLY A 353 -6.78 -12.10 10.30
CA GLY A 353 -6.18 -12.80 11.42
C GLY A 353 -4.82 -13.45 11.09
N PRO A 354 -4.44 -14.56 11.77
CA PRO A 354 -3.09 -15.13 11.70
C PRO A 354 -2.77 -15.82 10.36
N THR A 355 -3.77 -16.07 9.53
CA THR A 355 -3.63 -16.71 8.21
C THR A 355 -3.12 -15.75 7.13
N ASN A 356 -2.94 -14.47 7.44
CA ASN A 356 -2.43 -13.48 6.49
C ASN A 356 -0.96 -13.76 6.12
N ARG A 357 -0.68 -14.03 4.83
CA ARG A 357 0.70 -14.24 4.34
C ARG A 357 1.52 -12.96 4.17
N ASP A 358 0.90 -11.77 4.19
CA ASP A 358 1.61 -10.48 4.15
C ASP A 358 2.56 -10.27 5.35
N ASN A 359 2.45 -11.09 6.40
CA ASN A 359 3.35 -11.08 7.55
C ASN A 359 4.63 -11.90 7.34
N GLN A 360 4.81 -12.54 6.19
CA GLN A 360 6.00 -13.33 5.89
C GLN A 360 7.07 -12.49 5.19
N TRP A 361 8.33 -12.70 5.57
CA TRP A 361 9.48 -12.08 4.91
C TRP A 361 9.79 -12.81 3.61
N THR A 362 9.87 -12.07 2.51
CA THR A 362 10.39 -12.59 1.23
C THR A 362 11.83 -12.13 1.00
N PHE A 363 12.54 -12.79 0.08
CA PHE A 363 13.91 -12.39 -0.27
C PHE A 363 13.96 -10.95 -0.82
N GLY A 364 13.01 -10.59 -1.70
CA GLY A 364 12.91 -9.25 -2.28
C GLY A 364 12.71 -8.16 -1.22
N GLN A 365 11.89 -8.44 -0.21
CA GLN A 365 11.66 -7.56 0.93
C GLN A 365 12.95 -7.28 1.73
N PHE A 366 13.79 -8.29 1.95
CA PHE A 366 15.07 -8.12 2.65
C PHE A 366 16.05 -7.25 1.83
N VAL A 367 16.12 -7.49 0.52
CA VAL A 367 16.94 -6.69 -0.41
C VAL A 367 16.47 -5.24 -0.44
N ALA A 368 15.16 -4.98 -0.40
CA ALA A 368 14.59 -3.63 -0.35
C ALA A 368 15.07 -2.86 0.89
N VAL A 369 15.13 -3.50 2.06
CA VAL A 369 15.65 -2.86 3.28
C VAL A 369 17.15 -2.56 3.16
N LEU A 370 17.91 -3.47 2.56
CA LEU A 370 19.35 -3.29 2.36
C LEU A 370 19.69 -2.15 1.39
N ALA A 371 18.76 -1.72 0.53
CA ALA A 371 18.95 -0.58 -0.38
C ALA A 371 19.32 0.72 0.36
N TRP A 372 18.96 0.84 1.64
CA TRP A 372 19.25 2.03 2.46
C TRP A 372 20.59 1.98 3.21
N VAL A 373 21.24 0.81 3.28
CA VAL A 373 22.52 0.65 4.00
C VAL A 373 23.63 1.54 3.42
N PRO A 374 23.83 1.65 2.08
CA PRO A 374 24.83 2.56 1.52
C PRO A 374 24.63 4.02 1.95
N VAL A 375 23.38 4.48 2.02
CA VAL A 375 23.06 5.86 2.42
C VAL A 375 23.44 6.12 3.87
N VAL A 376 23.08 5.20 4.77
CA VAL A 376 23.37 5.33 6.21
C VAL A 376 24.88 5.20 6.48
N THR A 377 25.56 4.30 5.79
CA THR A 377 27.01 4.09 5.95
C THR A 377 27.81 5.27 5.42
N GLU A 378 27.45 5.82 4.25
CA GLU A 378 28.09 7.04 3.74
C GLU A 378 27.86 8.22 4.68
N PHE A 379 26.63 8.39 5.20
CA PHE A 379 26.32 9.44 6.16
C PHE A 379 27.19 9.33 7.43
N GLY A 380 27.29 8.13 8.00
CA GLY A 380 28.13 7.86 9.17
C GLY A 380 29.62 8.12 8.91
N TYR A 381 30.11 7.78 7.71
CA TYR A 381 31.49 8.06 7.29
C TYR A 381 31.76 9.57 7.18
N ARG A 382 30.88 10.30 6.48
CA ARG A 382 30.98 11.78 6.31
C ARG A 382 30.86 12.52 7.63
N LEU A 383 30.12 11.99 8.60
CA LEU A 383 30.00 12.59 9.92
C LEU A 383 31.29 12.46 10.76
N LYS A 384 32.03 11.36 10.60
CA LYS A 384 33.28 11.08 11.35
C LYS A 384 34.50 11.74 10.72
N CYS A 385 34.61 11.71 9.39
CA CYS A 385 35.75 12.28 8.69
C CYS A 385 35.60 13.81 8.64
N LYS A 386 36.60 14.54 9.16
CA LYS A 386 36.70 15.97 8.89
C LYS A 386 36.90 16.16 7.38
N PRO A 387 36.16 17.08 6.73
CA PRO A 387 36.37 17.41 5.33
C PRO A 387 37.79 17.94 5.09
#